data_AF-A0A1S3IV63-F1
#
_entry.id   AF-A0A1S3IV63-F1
#
_cell.length_a   1.000
_cell.length_b   1.000
_cell.length_c   1.000
_cell.angle_alpha   90.00
_cell.angle_beta   90.00
_cell.angle_gamma   90.00
#
_symmetry.space_group_name_H-M   'P 1'
#
loop_
_entity.id
_entity.type
_entity.pdbx_description
1 polymer ?
#
loop_
_entity_poly.entity_id
_entity_poly.type
_entity_poly.pdbx_seq_one_letter_code
_entity_poly.pdbx_strand_id
1 'polypeptide(L)'
;MDTSQNSDLQWIAVAIGGTTVVNVYKPPPTPFTYLPAFQHPCIYAGDFNSQHTEWGYKKNSQDGENLAHWSSSLCLTLLYDSKQPCSFTSRRWGTGSNPDLAFITTNGQVNAERTVIGRFPNSQHRPSVITHPAIVKPTITSDQPRWNFCKADWNTYKAKLNNTTLPDIENKDINTANSAFISAVLGAAKASIPRGHRKNYVPGWDDAFKANHIAKCLIENGKFPAPNKKFISKVNRELKEAWNCPTADQDLCHDFFTDELRTAIQALKLGKAPGPDSLHPEFYAHLPEKTVEWLKIYPIVDEVLPHEQAGFRKGFSTLDQAARLTQDIEDAFQRKEKAGVVLVDHPELQR
;
A
#
# COMPACT_ATOMS: atom_id res chain seq x y z
N MET A 1 -3.38 -17.00 3.02
CA MET A 1 -4.82 -16.80 2.78
C MET A 1 -5.36 -18.17 2.43
N ASP A 2 -6.24 -18.72 3.26
CA ASP A 2 -6.88 -19.99 2.98
C ASP A 2 -8.29 -19.69 2.44
N THR A 3 -8.63 -20.17 1.25
CA THR A 3 -9.91 -19.91 0.59
C THR A 3 -10.47 -21.23 0.07
N SER A 4 -11.49 -21.79 0.72
CA SER A 4 -12.17 -22.99 0.23
C SER A 4 -13.29 -22.62 -0.73
N GLN A 5 -13.24 -23.09 -1.99
CA GLN A 5 -14.24 -22.84 -3.04
C GLN A 5 -15.39 -23.87 -3.10
N ASN A 6 -15.61 -24.69 -2.07
CA ASN A 6 -16.56 -25.82 -2.14
C ASN A 6 -17.97 -25.53 -1.55
N SER A 7 -18.29 -24.27 -1.29
CA SER A 7 -19.61 -23.80 -0.86
C SER A 7 -19.84 -22.38 -1.38
N ASP A 8 -21.04 -22.03 -1.84
CA ASP A 8 -21.40 -20.65 -2.22
C ASP A 8 -21.33 -19.65 -1.03
N LEU A 9 -21.14 -20.17 0.20
CA LEU A 9 -20.77 -19.40 1.39
C LEU A 9 -19.37 -18.81 1.20
N GLN A 10 -19.26 -17.49 1.22
CA GLN A 10 -18.01 -16.78 0.99
C GLN A 10 -17.43 -16.31 2.32
N TRP A 11 -16.14 -16.54 2.55
CA TRP A 11 -15.46 -16.01 3.72
C TRP A 11 -13.99 -15.74 3.42
N ILE A 12 -13.40 -14.83 4.19
CA ILE A 12 -11.96 -14.53 4.17
C ILE A 12 -11.45 -14.34 5.59
N ALA A 13 -10.34 -15.01 5.91
CA ALA A 13 -9.66 -14.90 7.21
C ALA A 13 -8.36 -14.09 7.08
N VAL A 14 -8.14 -13.15 8.00
CA VAL A 14 -6.94 -12.31 8.08
C VAL A 14 -6.44 -12.28 9.52
N ALA A 15 -5.14 -12.51 9.73
CA ALA A 15 -4.51 -12.34 11.03
C ALA A 15 -4.08 -10.87 11.24
N ILE A 16 -4.52 -10.25 12.33
CA ILE A 16 -4.23 -8.86 12.69
C ILE A 16 -3.83 -8.84 14.16
N GLY A 17 -2.58 -8.46 14.45
CA GLY A 17 -2.10 -8.33 15.84
C GLY A 17 -2.27 -9.60 16.69
N GLY A 18 -2.13 -10.79 16.08
CA GLY A 18 -2.34 -12.08 16.76
C GLY A 18 -3.81 -12.50 16.92
N THR A 19 -4.77 -11.71 16.41
CA THR A 19 -6.20 -12.07 16.34
C THR A 19 -6.58 -12.45 14.92
N THR A 20 -7.29 -13.55 14.74
CA THR A 20 -7.85 -13.92 13.43
C THR A 20 -9.21 -13.24 13.25
N VAL A 21 -9.40 -12.51 12.15
CA VAL A 21 -10.69 -11.92 11.79
C VAL A 21 -11.19 -12.60 10.52
N VAL A 22 -12.37 -13.21 10.61
CA VAL A 22 -13.04 -13.92 9.53
C VAL A 22 -14.26 -13.10 9.09
N ASN A 23 -14.20 -12.54 7.89
CA ASN A 23 -15.33 -11.86 7.27
C ASN A 23 -16.18 -12.89 6.51
N VAL A 24 -17.47 -12.99 6.84
CA VAL A 24 -18.39 -14.00 6.29
C VAL A 24 -19.52 -13.33 5.50
N TYR A 25 -19.82 -13.86 4.32
CA TYR A 25 -20.98 -13.52 3.53
C TYR A 25 -21.69 -14.80 3.07
N LYS A 26 -22.90 -15.04 3.62
CA LYS A 26 -23.82 -16.08 3.17
C LYS A 26 -24.89 -15.42 2.29
N PRO A 27 -24.91 -15.65 0.96
CA PRO A 27 -26.01 -15.22 0.13
C PRO A 27 -27.35 -15.79 0.65
N PRO A 28 -28.47 -15.05 0.57
CA PRO A 28 -29.77 -15.51 1.08
C PRO A 28 -30.23 -16.91 0.60
N PRO A 29 -30.06 -17.32 -0.67
CA PRO A 29 -30.53 -18.63 -1.13
C PRO A 29 -29.58 -19.77 -0.76
N THR A 30 -28.36 -19.47 -0.29
CA THR A 30 -27.32 -20.47 -0.03
C THR A 30 -27.52 -21.09 1.35
N PRO A 31 -27.50 -22.43 1.51
CA PRO A 31 -27.58 -23.08 2.81
C PRO A 31 -26.32 -22.83 3.65
N PHE A 32 -26.47 -22.77 4.98
CA PHE A 32 -25.32 -22.59 5.88
C PHE A 32 -24.49 -23.87 5.94
N THR A 33 -23.17 -23.72 5.83
CA THR A 33 -22.18 -24.78 6.01
C THR A 33 -21.20 -24.36 7.10
N TYR A 34 -20.69 -25.33 7.85
CA TYR A 34 -19.83 -25.05 9.01
C TYR A 34 -18.50 -24.44 8.53
N LEU A 35 -18.15 -23.29 9.12
CA LEU A 35 -16.90 -22.61 8.85
C LEU A 35 -15.74 -23.29 9.59
N PRO A 36 -14.51 -23.22 9.06
CA PRO A 36 -13.34 -23.78 9.74
C PRO A 36 -13.08 -23.10 11.08
N ALA A 37 -12.59 -23.87 12.04
CA ALA A 37 -12.20 -23.37 13.36
C ALA A 37 -10.79 -22.76 13.29
N PHE A 38 -10.66 -21.53 13.78
CA PHE A 38 -9.37 -20.85 13.95
C PHE A 38 -8.96 -20.75 15.42
N GLN A 39 -7.65 -20.63 15.66
CA GLN A 39 -7.10 -20.50 17.00
C GLN A 39 -7.57 -19.20 17.67
N HIS A 40 -7.87 -19.27 18.97
CA HIS A 40 -8.18 -18.11 19.79
C HIS A 40 -6.98 -17.13 19.87
N PRO A 41 -7.18 -15.80 19.80
CA PRO A 41 -8.47 -15.12 19.61
C PRO A 41 -8.90 -15.05 18.14
N CYS A 42 -10.16 -15.41 17.87
CA CYS A 42 -10.79 -15.34 16.55
C CYS A 42 -12.17 -14.67 16.61
N ILE A 43 -12.46 -13.82 15.63
CA ILE A 43 -13.74 -13.14 15.43
C ILE A 43 -14.31 -13.54 14.07
N TYR A 44 -15.55 -14.02 14.04
CA TYR A 44 -16.32 -14.24 12.82
C TYR A 44 -17.38 -13.15 12.72
N ALA A 45 -17.37 -12.35 11.66
CA ALA A 45 -18.33 -11.26 11.50
C ALA A 45 -18.76 -11.10 10.05
N GLY A 46 -19.99 -10.67 9.83
CA GLY A 46 -20.50 -10.37 8.51
C GLY A 46 -21.98 -10.69 8.38
N ASP A 47 -22.45 -10.87 7.14
CA ASP A 47 -23.85 -11.11 6.82
C ASP A 47 -24.10 -12.61 6.64
N PHE A 48 -24.82 -13.19 7.60
CA PHE A 48 -25.12 -14.62 7.66
C PHE A 48 -26.46 -14.99 7.04
N ASN A 49 -27.35 -14.03 6.73
CA ASN A 49 -28.69 -14.29 6.17
C ASN A 49 -29.38 -15.56 6.73
N SER A 50 -29.32 -15.75 8.06
CA SER A 50 -29.81 -16.96 8.76
C SER A 50 -30.69 -16.51 9.92
N GLN A 51 -31.92 -17.02 10.00
CA GLN A 51 -32.93 -16.49 10.93
C GLN A 51 -32.96 -17.34 12.21
N HIS A 52 -32.77 -16.70 13.37
CA HIS A 52 -32.88 -17.39 14.66
C HIS A 52 -33.34 -16.42 15.76
N THR A 53 -34.03 -16.95 16.76
CA THR A 53 -34.56 -16.18 17.90
C THR A 53 -33.45 -15.57 18.75
N GLU A 54 -32.28 -16.21 18.85
CA GLU A 54 -31.13 -15.70 19.62
C GLU A 54 -30.61 -14.33 19.15
N TRP A 55 -30.81 -13.98 17.88
CA TRP A 55 -30.47 -12.66 17.33
C TRP A 55 -31.69 -11.88 16.84
N GLY A 56 -32.86 -12.16 17.43
CA GLY A 56 -34.04 -11.29 17.34
C GLY A 56 -35.00 -11.57 16.18
N TYR A 57 -34.93 -12.75 15.55
CA TYR A 57 -36.00 -13.19 14.64
C TYR A 57 -37.17 -13.81 15.43
N LYS A 58 -38.36 -13.85 14.80
CA LYS A 58 -39.57 -14.45 15.41
C LYS A 58 -39.60 -15.97 15.35
N LYS A 59 -38.86 -16.55 14.40
CA LYS A 59 -38.83 -17.98 14.11
C LYS A 59 -37.42 -18.36 13.70
N ASN A 60 -37.10 -19.64 13.89
CA ASN A 60 -35.85 -20.22 13.47
C ASN A 60 -36.00 -20.78 12.04
N SER A 61 -35.03 -20.49 11.19
CA SER A 61 -34.83 -21.22 9.94
C SER A 61 -33.85 -22.37 10.17
N GLN A 62 -33.86 -23.39 9.29
CA GLN A 62 -32.89 -24.49 9.37
C GLN A 62 -31.45 -23.99 9.39
N ASP A 63 -31.14 -22.97 8.57
CA ASP A 63 -29.82 -22.34 8.58
C ASP A 63 -29.49 -21.63 9.91
N GLY A 64 -30.50 -21.06 10.58
CA GLY A 64 -30.32 -20.42 11.89
C GLY A 64 -30.01 -21.45 12.97
N GLU A 65 -30.71 -22.58 12.97
CA GLU A 65 -30.42 -23.72 13.85
C GLU A 65 -29.01 -24.26 13.59
N ASN A 66 -28.65 -24.46 12.33
CA ASN A 66 -27.31 -24.95 11.95
C ASN A 66 -26.22 -23.97 12.39
N LEU A 67 -26.44 -22.66 12.26
CA LEU A 67 -25.51 -21.62 12.68
C LEU A 67 -25.36 -21.57 14.22
N ALA A 68 -26.46 -21.71 14.97
CA ALA A 68 -26.45 -21.75 16.43
C ALA A 68 -25.76 -23.01 16.97
N HIS A 69 -25.99 -24.17 16.34
CA HIS A 69 -25.28 -25.41 16.66
C HIS A 69 -23.78 -25.29 16.37
N TRP A 70 -23.41 -24.74 15.21
CA TRP A 70 -22.01 -24.53 14.85
C TRP A 70 -21.30 -23.60 15.84
N SER A 71 -21.88 -22.45 16.17
CA SER A 71 -21.27 -21.50 17.10
C SER A 71 -21.11 -22.11 18.49
N SER A 72 -22.09 -22.89 18.95
CA SER A 72 -22.03 -23.64 20.21
C SER A 72 -20.91 -24.69 20.21
N SER A 73 -20.74 -25.44 19.12
CA SER A 73 -19.72 -26.49 18.99
C SER A 73 -18.28 -25.96 19.07
N LEU A 74 -18.08 -24.69 18.72
CA LEU A 74 -16.79 -24.00 18.77
C LEU A 74 -16.65 -23.07 20.00
N CYS A 75 -17.59 -23.15 20.96
CA CYS A 75 -17.63 -22.29 22.14
C CYS A 75 -17.54 -20.78 21.81
N LEU A 76 -18.19 -20.38 20.71
CA LEU A 76 -18.26 -18.97 20.31
C LEU A 76 -19.34 -18.26 21.11
N THR A 77 -19.07 -17.02 21.48
CA THR A 77 -20.09 -16.12 22.03
C THR A 77 -20.58 -15.15 20.97
N LEU A 78 -21.91 -15.06 20.85
CA LEU A 78 -22.59 -14.10 19.99
C LEU A 78 -22.57 -12.69 20.62
N LEU A 79 -22.11 -11.71 19.85
CA LEU A 79 -22.11 -10.29 20.22
C LEU A 79 -23.41 -9.61 19.73
N TYR A 80 -24.55 -10.05 20.28
CA TYR A 80 -25.86 -9.49 19.99
C TYR A 80 -26.45 -8.81 21.23
N ASP A 81 -26.99 -7.61 21.02
CA ASP A 81 -27.71 -6.86 22.05
C ASP A 81 -29.09 -6.47 21.51
N SER A 82 -30.14 -6.98 22.14
CA SER A 82 -31.53 -6.71 21.74
C SER A 82 -31.95 -5.25 21.93
N LYS A 83 -31.19 -4.45 22.69
CA LYS A 83 -31.44 -3.01 22.87
C LYS A 83 -30.93 -2.18 21.70
N GLN A 84 -30.03 -2.74 20.88
CA GLN A 84 -29.50 -2.05 19.71
C GLN A 84 -30.47 -2.10 18.53
N PRO A 85 -30.40 -1.12 17.62
CA PRO A 85 -31.25 -1.13 16.45
C PRO A 85 -30.93 -2.30 15.52
N CYS A 86 -31.92 -2.71 14.74
CA CYS A 86 -31.73 -3.73 13.72
C CYS A 86 -30.63 -3.35 12.72
N SER A 87 -29.75 -4.30 12.41
CA SER A 87 -28.63 -4.08 11.49
C SER A 87 -29.08 -3.95 10.03
N PHE A 88 -30.26 -4.47 9.67
CA PHE A 88 -30.87 -4.31 8.35
C PHE A 88 -32.26 -3.67 8.45
N THR A 89 -32.61 -2.81 7.50
CA THR A 89 -33.96 -2.24 7.34
C THR A 89 -34.45 -2.44 5.91
N SER A 90 -35.54 -3.20 5.75
CA SER A 90 -36.17 -3.38 4.45
C SER A 90 -36.84 -2.09 3.99
N ARG A 91 -36.43 -1.54 2.84
CA ARG A 91 -37.13 -0.40 2.23
C ARG A 91 -38.52 -0.77 1.73
N ARG A 92 -38.66 -2.02 1.23
CA ARG A 92 -39.92 -2.52 0.70
C ARG A 92 -40.99 -2.69 1.77
N TRP A 93 -40.58 -3.18 2.94
CA TRP A 93 -41.51 -3.58 4.00
C TRP A 93 -41.48 -2.67 5.23
N GLY A 94 -40.51 -1.77 5.34
CA GLY A 94 -40.32 -0.90 6.51
C GLY A 94 -39.90 -1.66 7.78
N THR A 95 -39.58 -2.94 7.70
CA THR A 95 -39.25 -3.81 8.83
C THR A 95 -37.74 -3.91 9.07
N GLY A 96 -37.34 -4.05 10.33
CA GLY A 96 -35.95 -4.31 10.73
C GLY A 96 -35.66 -5.80 10.94
N SER A 97 -34.43 -6.22 10.66
CA SER A 97 -33.91 -7.57 10.94
C SER A 97 -32.41 -7.56 11.25
N ASN A 98 -31.86 -8.68 11.71
CA ASN A 98 -30.44 -8.80 12.12
C ASN A 98 -29.71 -9.91 11.36
N PRO A 99 -29.49 -9.77 10.04
CA PRO A 99 -28.72 -10.75 9.28
C PRO A 99 -27.20 -10.58 9.52
N ASP A 100 -26.76 -9.39 9.96
CA ASP A 100 -25.37 -9.09 10.28
C ASP A 100 -25.04 -9.50 11.72
N LEU A 101 -24.13 -10.45 11.89
CA LEU A 101 -23.77 -11.03 13.19
C LEU A 101 -22.26 -10.95 13.42
N ALA A 102 -21.86 -11.03 14.69
CA ALA A 102 -20.47 -11.15 15.11
C ALA A 102 -20.36 -12.16 16.25
N PHE A 103 -19.44 -13.11 16.10
CA PHE A 103 -19.12 -14.15 17.06
C PHE A 103 -17.64 -14.06 17.44
N ILE A 104 -17.31 -14.37 18.69
CA ILE A 104 -15.93 -14.41 19.17
C ILE A 104 -15.62 -15.71 19.89
N THR A 105 -14.44 -16.28 19.66
CA THR A 105 -13.94 -17.42 20.46
C THR A 105 -13.70 -16.98 21.90
N THR A 106 -14.13 -17.76 22.87
CA THR A 106 -13.94 -17.44 24.29
C THR A 106 -13.06 -18.46 24.99
N ASN A 107 -12.20 -17.96 25.90
CA ASN A 107 -11.48 -18.78 26.89
C ASN A 107 -12.04 -18.55 28.31
N GLY A 108 -13.33 -18.24 28.43
CA GLY A 108 -14.00 -17.98 29.72
C GLY A 108 -14.26 -16.51 30.07
N GLN A 109 -13.79 -15.54 29.27
CA GLN A 109 -14.18 -14.12 29.37
C GLN A 109 -14.43 -13.53 27.98
N VAL A 110 -15.47 -12.70 27.86
CA VAL A 110 -15.83 -11.97 26.63
C VAL A 110 -15.43 -10.52 26.82
N ASN A 111 -14.33 -10.12 26.17
CA ASN A 111 -13.84 -8.73 26.24
C ASN A 111 -14.10 -7.95 24.96
N ALA A 112 -14.97 -8.45 24.07
CA ALA A 112 -15.38 -7.76 22.85
C ALA A 112 -16.82 -7.27 22.94
N GLU A 113 -17.07 -6.13 22.31
CA GLU A 113 -18.40 -5.56 22.18
C GLU A 113 -18.68 -5.26 20.70
N ARG A 114 -19.96 -5.36 20.33
CA ARG A 114 -20.45 -4.93 19.03
C ARG A 114 -21.45 -3.81 19.22
N THR A 115 -21.28 -2.74 18.45
CA THR A 115 -22.20 -1.61 18.41
C THR A 115 -22.67 -1.36 16.99
N VAL A 116 -23.98 -1.42 16.75
CA VAL A 116 -24.63 -1.03 15.51
C VAL A 116 -24.73 0.49 15.46
N ILE A 117 -24.03 1.11 14.50
CA ILE A 117 -24.00 2.57 14.37
C ILE A 117 -25.17 3.09 13.52
N GLY A 118 -25.27 4.42 13.40
CA GLY A 118 -26.34 5.10 12.69
C GLY A 118 -26.55 4.63 11.25
N ARG A 119 -27.71 5.00 10.67
CA ARG A 119 -28.02 4.65 9.28
C ARG A 119 -26.95 5.18 8.34
N PHE A 120 -26.45 4.32 7.47
CA PHE A 120 -25.55 4.75 6.40
C PHE A 120 -26.36 5.27 5.20
N PRO A 121 -26.02 6.44 4.64
CA PRO A 121 -26.75 7.00 3.51
C PRO A 121 -26.87 5.99 2.35
N ASN A 122 -28.07 5.86 1.80
CA ASN A 122 -28.37 4.98 0.68
C ASN A 122 -28.13 3.48 0.89
N SER A 123 -27.81 3.01 2.10
CA SER A 123 -27.78 1.59 2.44
C SER A 123 -29.09 1.12 3.08
N GLN A 124 -29.34 -0.18 3.02
CA GLN A 124 -30.35 -0.87 3.84
C GLN A 124 -29.73 -1.48 5.10
N HIS A 125 -28.42 -1.70 5.10
CA HIS A 125 -27.66 -2.16 6.26
C HIS A 125 -27.16 -0.97 7.08
N ARG A 126 -26.94 -1.23 8.36
CA ARG A 126 -26.25 -0.36 9.31
C ARG A 126 -24.87 -0.95 9.57
N PRO A 127 -23.81 -0.13 9.56
CA PRO A 127 -22.50 -0.61 9.91
C PRO A 127 -22.48 -1.08 11.37
N SER A 128 -21.61 -2.05 11.65
CA SER A 128 -21.33 -2.53 13.01
C SER A 128 -19.87 -2.27 13.34
N VAL A 129 -19.60 -1.70 14.50
CA VAL A 129 -18.26 -1.53 15.05
C VAL A 129 -18.04 -2.63 16.07
N ILE A 130 -16.97 -3.39 15.90
CA ILE A 130 -16.54 -4.43 16.84
C ILE A 130 -15.29 -3.92 17.54
N THR A 131 -15.32 -3.80 18.85
CA THR A 131 -14.19 -3.41 19.69
C THR A 131 -13.64 -4.65 20.37
N HIS A 132 -12.32 -4.89 20.25
CA HIS A 132 -11.64 -5.99 20.93
C HIS A 132 -10.25 -5.52 21.41
N PRO A 133 -9.87 -5.75 22.68
CA PRO A 133 -8.62 -5.25 23.24
C PRO A 133 -7.35 -5.63 22.48
N ALA A 134 -7.36 -6.77 21.78
CA ALA A 134 -6.19 -7.26 21.03
C ALA A 134 -6.03 -6.64 19.63
N ILE A 135 -7.00 -5.88 19.10
CA ILE A 135 -7.01 -5.40 17.69
C ILE A 135 -6.25 -4.06 17.49
N VAL A 136 -5.32 -3.71 18.38
CA VAL A 136 -4.41 -2.53 18.31
C VAL A 136 -5.02 -1.21 18.82
N LYS A 137 -4.23 -0.46 19.63
CA LYS A 137 -4.48 0.95 19.96
C LYS A 137 -3.88 1.82 18.84
N PRO A 138 -4.66 2.61 18.09
CA PRO A 138 -4.11 3.47 17.05
C PRO A 138 -3.18 4.52 17.67
N THR A 139 -1.92 4.54 17.25
CA THR A 139 -1.00 5.63 17.57
C THR A 139 -1.43 6.84 16.75
N ILE A 140 -1.93 7.88 17.42
CA ILE A 140 -2.26 9.16 16.76
C ILE A 140 -0.96 9.78 16.27
N THR A 141 -0.69 9.74 14.97
CA THR A 141 0.42 10.49 14.37
C THR A 141 0.03 11.95 14.24
N SER A 142 0.91 12.88 14.61
CA SER A 142 0.73 14.31 14.35
C SER A 142 0.63 14.56 12.84
N ASP A 143 -0.37 15.29 12.38
CA ASP A 143 -0.51 15.68 10.98
C ASP A 143 0.75 16.44 10.52
N GLN A 144 1.43 15.95 9.48
CA GLN A 144 2.60 16.61 8.92
C GLN A 144 2.19 17.57 7.79
N PRO A 145 2.67 18.84 7.79
CA PRO A 145 2.31 19.82 6.76
C PRO A 145 2.89 19.42 5.40
N ARG A 146 2.07 19.47 4.35
CA ARG A 146 2.45 19.04 2.99
C ARG A 146 2.78 20.24 2.11
N TRP A 147 3.66 20.04 1.13
CA TRP A 147 3.97 21.04 0.10
C TRP A 147 2.74 21.35 -0.75
N ASN A 148 2.46 22.62 -0.98
CA ASN A 148 1.42 23.05 -1.90
C ASN A 148 2.03 23.56 -3.19
N PHE A 149 2.36 22.63 -4.10
CA PHE A 149 3.00 22.95 -5.38
C PHE A 149 2.13 23.83 -6.29
N CYS A 150 0.80 23.83 -6.13
CA CYS A 150 -0.10 24.73 -6.87
C CYS A 150 0.08 26.21 -6.49
N LYS A 151 0.68 26.49 -5.32
CA LYS A 151 0.98 27.84 -4.84
C LYS A 151 2.48 28.13 -4.79
N ALA A 152 3.28 27.32 -5.46
CA ALA A 152 4.73 27.49 -5.50
C ALA A 152 5.12 28.74 -6.30
N ASP A 153 5.99 29.58 -5.73
CA ASP A 153 6.68 30.63 -6.46
C ASP A 153 8.00 30.08 -7.02
N TRP A 154 7.93 29.52 -8.22
CA TRP A 154 9.09 28.94 -8.89
C TRP A 154 10.14 29.99 -9.31
N ASN A 155 9.77 31.27 -9.41
CA ASN A 155 10.73 32.32 -9.73
C ASN A 155 11.60 32.63 -8.52
N THR A 156 10.99 32.80 -7.34
CA THR A 156 11.74 32.95 -6.08
C THR A 156 12.57 31.71 -5.77
N TYR A 157 12.04 30.51 -6.04
CA TYR A 157 12.78 29.25 -5.92
C TYR A 157 14.07 29.25 -6.74
N LYS A 158 13.96 29.53 -8.05
CA LYS A 158 15.11 29.59 -8.97
C LYS A 158 16.09 30.70 -8.59
N ALA A 159 15.60 31.88 -8.21
CA ALA A 159 16.45 33.00 -7.78
C ALA A 159 17.27 32.65 -6.54
N LYS A 160 16.65 31.99 -5.54
CA LYS A 160 17.37 31.54 -4.34
C LYS A 160 18.45 30.51 -4.66
N LEU A 161 18.17 29.53 -5.50
CA LEU A 161 19.15 28.53 -5.90
C LEU A 161 20.31 29.13 -6.69
N ASN A 162 20.04 30.05 -7.63
CA ASN A 162 21.08 30.76 -8.36
C ASN A 162 22.03 31.56 -7.44
N ASN A 163 21.46 32.20 -6.42
CA ASN A 163 22.20 32.97 -5.42
C ASN A 163 22.88 32.09 -4.36
N THR A 164 22.56 30.80 -4.30
CA THR A 164 23.21 29.86 -3.39
C THR A 164 24.49 29.34 -4.04
N THR A 165 25.59 29.39 -3.30
CA THR A 165 26.85 28.76 -3.71
C THR A 165 26.77 27.29 -3.32
N LEU A 166 26.67 26.42 -4.31
CA LEU A 166 26.79 24.97 -4.11
C LEU A 166 28.26 24.64 -3.81
N PRO A 167 28.53 23.64 -2.96
CA PRO A 167 29.90 23.25 -2.65
C PRO A 167 30.63 22.75 -3.90
N ASP A 168 31.92 23.06 -3.96
CA ASP A 168 32.82 22.47 -4.94
C ASP A 168 32.97 20.96 -4.65
N ILE A 169 32.77 20.17 -5.69
CA ILE A 169 32.72 18.70 -5.63
C ILE A 169 34.14 18.13 -5.71
N GLU A 170 35.10 18.84 -6.31
CA GLU A 170 36.49 18.38 -6.46
C GLU A 170 37.26 18.38 -5.14
N ASN A 171 36.84 19.18 -4.16
CA ASN A 171 37.60 19.46 -2.94
C ASN A 171 36.90 19.02 -1.63
N LYS A 172 35.78 18.30 -1.71
CA LYS A 172 35.00 17.87 -0.54
C LYS A 172 34.52 16.42 -0.67
N ASP A 173 34.32 15.80 0.48
CA ASP A 173 33.62 14.51 0.58
C ASP A 173 32.24 14.58 -0.11
N ILE A 174 31.97 13.60 -0.98
CA ILE A 174 30.77 13.54 -1.84
C ILE A 174 29.49 13.56 -0.99
N ASN A 175 29.47 12.86 0.16
CA ASN A 175 28.29 12.82 1.03
C ASN A 175 28.00 14.19 1.65
N THR A 176 29.05 14.90 2.04
CA THR A 176 28.96 16.28 2.54
C THR A 176 28.47 17.24 1.46
N ALA A 177 28.96 17.08 0.23
CA ALA A 177 28.53 17.87 -0.92
C ALA A 177 27.04 17.62 -1.26
N ASN A 178 26.61 16.36 -1.27
CA ASN A 178 25.21 15.95 -1.48
C ASN A 178 24.28 16.50 -0.37
N SER A 179 24.67 16.37 0.89
CA SER A 179 23.91 16.91 2.02
C SER A 179 23.71 18.42 1.94
N ALA A 180 24.73 19.15 1.49
CA ALA A 180 24.65 20.59 1.27
C ALA A 180 23.76 20.94 0.07
N PHE A 181 23.80 20.16 -1.01
CA PHE A 181 22.88 20.29 -2.14
C PHE A 181 21.41 20.09 -1.72
N ILE A 182 21.10 18.99 -1.03
CA ILE A 182 19.76 18.69 -0.50
C ILE A 182 19.28 19.84 0.40
N SER A 183 20.16 20.34 1.27
CA SER A 183 19.86 21.46 2.16
C SER A 183 19.56 22.75 1.39
N ALA A 184 20.29 23.04 0.31
CA ALA A 184 20.05 24.20 -0.54
C ALA A 184 18.70 24.11 -1.25
N VAL A 185 18.38 22.95 -1.84
CA VAL A 185 17.09 22.69 -2.52
C VAL A 185 15.92 22.81 -1.54
N LEU A 186 15.99 22.13 -0.39
CA LEU A 186 14.95 22.21 0.64
C LEU A 186 14.83 23.62 1.23
N GLY A 187 15.95 24.33 1.40
CA GLY A 187 15.97 25.72 1.88
C GLY A 187 15.29 26.68 0.91
N ALA A 188 15.55 26.53 -0.39
CA ALA A 188 14.86 27.29 -1.43
C ALA A 188 13.36 26.97 -1.45
N ALA A 189 13.00 25.68 -1.44
CA ALA A 189 11.60 25.22 -1.42
C ALA A 189 10.83 25.76 -0.21
N LYS A 190 11.40 25.70 1.00
CA LYS A 190 10.77 26.22 2.22
C LYS A 190 10.44 27.71 2.15
N ALA A 191 11.23 28.48 1.40
CA ALA A 191 11.05 29.91 1.30
C ALA A 191 10.12 30.34 0.17
N SER A 192 9.88 29.49 -0.82
CA SER A 192 9.11 29.82 -2.02
C SER A 192 7.82 29.01 -2.17
N ILE A 193 7.65 27.92 -1.40
CA ILE A 193 6.51 27.03 -1.51
C ILE A 193 5.80 26.94 -0.16
N PRO A 194 4.54 27.40 -0.07
CA PRO A 194 3.80 27.30 1.17
C PRO A 194 3.53 25.85 1.52
N ARG A 195 3.70 25.51 2.80
CA ARG A 195 3.29 24.24 3.36
C ARG A 195 1.98 24.43 4.11
N GLY A 196 1.10 23.44 3.99
CA GLY A 196 -0.19 23.52 4.64
C GLY A 196 -0.81 22.16 4.88
N HIS A 197 -1.84 22.19 5.72
CA HIS A 197 -2.72 21.07 5.91
C HIS A 197 -3.93 21.29 5.04
N ARG A 198 -4.19 20.36 4.13
CA ARG A 198 -5.50 20.31 3.50
C ARG A 198 -6.44 19.70 4.53
N LYS A 199 -7.31 20.52 5.13
CA LYS A 199 -8.48 19.98 5.84
C LYS A 199 -9.29 19.20 4.79
N ASN A 200 -9.49 17.91 5.01
CA ASN A 200 -10.40 17.13 4.19
C ASN A 200 -11.82 17.59 4.53
N TYR A 201 -12.24 18.72 3.96
CA TYR A 201 -13.60 19.20 4.09
C TYR A 201 -14.44 18.62 2.96
N VAL A 202 -15.34 17.72 3.32
CA VAL A 202 -16.37 17.17 2.45
C VAL A 202 -17.72 17.49 3.11
N PRO A 203 -18.62 18.22 2.45
CA PRO A 203 -19.92 18.58 3.02
C PRO A 203 -20.72 17.34 3.45
N GLY A 204 -21.16 17.31 4.72
CA GLY A 204 -21.94 16.19 5.30
C GLY A 204 -21.12 15.11 6.02
N TRP A 205 -19.82 15.34 6.27
CA TRP A 205 -18.93 14.44 7.02
C TRP A 205 -18.70 14.95 8.45
N ASP A 206 -18.95 14.12 9.46
CA ASP A 206 -18.49 14.32 10.85
C ASP A 206 -17.28 13.40 11.16
N ASP A 207 -16.63 13.60 12.30
CA ASP A 207 -15.45 12.84 12.73
C ASP A 207 -15.73 11.33 12.99
N ALA A 208 -16.99 10.88 12.92
CA ALA A 208 -17.38 9.50 13.18
C ALA A 208 -17.14 8.56 11.98
N PHE A 209 -16.80 9.08 10.80
CA PHE A 209 -16.63 8.29 9.57
C PHE A 209 -15.28 8.58 8.86
N LYS A 210 -14.19 7.94 9.30
CA LYS A 210 -12.85 8.07 8.66
C LYS A 210 -12.66 7.23 7.37
N ALA A 211 -11.72 7.72 6.55
CA ALA A 211 -11.52 7.47 5.11
C ALA A 211 -11.20 6.05 4.61
N ASN A 212 -10.71 5.12 5.45
CA ASN A 212 -10.42 3.75 5.00
C ASN A 212 -11.70 2.95 4.66
N HIS A 213 -12.85 3.42 5.14
CA HIS A 213 -14.14 2.74 5.01
C HIS A 213 -14.81 2.96 3.63
N ILE A 214 -14.55 4.09 2.94
CA ILE A 214 -15.13 4.39 1.62
C ILE A 214 -14.20 3.93 0.48
N ALA A 215 -12.88 3.95 0.69
CA ALA A 215 -11.91 3.44 -0.28
C ALA A 215 -12.12 1.94 -0.59
N LYS A 216 -12.61 1.16 0.38
CA LYS A 216 -12.96 -0.26 0.20
C LYS A 216 -14.26 -0.46 -0.60
N CYS A 217 -15.29 0.36 -0.38
CA CYS A 217 -16.54 0.33 -1.16
C CYS A 217 -16.34 0.65 -2.67
N LEU A 218 -15.31 1.42 -3.04
CA LEU A 218 -14.94 1.72 -4.44
C LEU A 218 -14.22 0.57 -5.14
N ILE A 219 -13.46 -0.25 -4.39
CA ILE A 219 -12.85 -1.49 -4.90
C ILE A 219 -13.94 -2.55 -5.16
N GLU A 220 -14.97 -2.60 -4.32
CA GLU A 220 -16.05 -3.58 -4.41
C GLU A 220 -17.08 -3.29 -5.52
N ASN A 221 -17.30 -2.02 -5.90
CA ASN A 221 -18.17 -1.65 -7.03
C ASN A 221 -17.44 -1.56 -8.39
N GLY A 222 -16.12 -1.80 -8.42
CA GLY A 222 -15.27 -1.71 -9.61
C GLY A 222 -15.18 -2.98 -10.48
N LYS A 223 -15.94 -4.05 -10.19
CA LYS A 223 -16.00 -5.22 -11.07
C LYS A 223 -17.05 -5.01 -12.17
N PHE A 224 -16.58 -4.80 -13.40
CA PHE A 224 -17.44 -4.78 -14.59
C PHE A 224 -18.16 -6.12 -14.76
N PRO A 225 -19.50 -6.16 -14.87
CA PRO A 225 -20.19 -7.35 -15.31
C PRO A 225 -19.89 -7.53 -16.82
N ALA A 226 -19.38 -8.71 -17.17
CA ALA A 226 -18.88 -9.09 -18.50
C ALA A 226 -17.60 -8.35 -18.95
N PRO A 227 -16.42 -8.77 -18.45
CA PRO A 227 -15.16 -8.35 -19.03
C PRO A 227 -15.12 -8.73 -20.52
N ASN A 228 -14.99 -7.73 -21.40
CA ASN A 228 -14.76 -7.99 -22.82
C ASN A 228 -13.43 -8.73 -22.94
N LYS A 229 -13.48 -10.07 -23.11
CA LYS A 229 -12.30 -10.93 -23.18
C LYS A 229 -11.29 -10.44 -24.22
N LYS A 230 -11.75 -9.80 -25.30
CA LYS A 230 -10.90 -9.20 -26.34
C LYS A 230 -10.14 -7.95 -25.86
N PHE A 231 -10.72 -7.16 -24.97
CA PHE A 231 -10.06 -5.99 -24.38
C PHE A 231 -8.98 -6.42 -23.38
N ILE A 232 -9.29 -7.38 -22.50
CA ILE A 232 -8.31 -7.89 -21.52
C ILE A 232 -7.16 -8.60 -22.22
N SER A 233 -7.43 -9.42 -23.24
CA SER A 233 -6.36 -10.08 -23.99
C SER A 233 -5.53 -9.09 -24.82
N LYS A 234 -6.13 -8.02 -25.34
CA LYS A 234 -5.39 -6.92 -25.99
C LYS A 234 -4.47 -6.21 -25.00
N VAL A 235 -4.97 -5.80 -23.84
CA VAL A 235 -4.18 -5.10 -22.80
C VAL A 235 -3.06 -5.99 -22.26
N ASN A 236 -3.34 -7.27 -22.00
CA ASN A 236 -2.33 -8.22 -21.52
C ASN A 236 -1.27 -8.52 -22.60
N ARG A 237 -1.65 -8.52 -23.88
CA ARG A 237 -0.70 -8.65 -24.99
C ARG A 237 0.17 -7.40 -25.11
N GLU A 238 -0.40 -6.20 -25.05
CA GLU A 238 0.34 -4.93 -25.07
C GLU A 238 1.30 -4.80 -23.86
N LEU A 239 0.87 -5.24 -22.67
CA LEU A 239 1.73 -5.32 -21.48
C LEU A 239 2.85 -6.34 -21.64
N LYS A 240 2.56 -7.50 -22.23
CA LYS A 240 3.57 -8.55 -22.47
C LYS A 240 4.56 -8.17 -23.57
N GLU A 241 4.13 -7.44 -24.58
CA GLU A 241 4.97 -6.85 -25.62
C GLU A 241 5.84 -5.71 -25.05
N ALA A 242 5.30 -4.87 -24.17
CA ALA A 242 6.07 -3.83 -23.47
C ALA A 242 7.08 -4.41 -22.47
N TRP A 243 6.75 -5.52 -21.81
CA TRP A 243 7.65 -6.22 -20.87
C TRP A 243 8.75 -6.98 -21.61
N ASN A 244 8.46 -7.50 -22.81
CA ASN A 244 9.44 -8.20 -23.65
C ASN A 244 10.21 -7.27 -24.61
N CYS A 245 10.05 -5.95 -24.47
CA CYS A 245 10.84 -5.00 -25.24
C CYS A 245 12.32 -5.16 -24.85
N PRO A 246 13.24 -5.31 -25.81
CA PRO A 246 14.66 -5.38 -25.49
C PRO A 246 15.07 -4.09 -24.76
N THR A 247 15.49 -4.22 -23.50
CA THR A 247 16.29 -3.18 -22.84
C THR A 247 17.60 -3.10 -23.61
N ALA A 248 17.72 -2.10 -24.48
CA ALA A 248 18.95 -1.78 -25.18
C ALA A 248 19.91 -1.13 -24.17
N ASP A 249 20.48 -1.97 -23.30
CA ASP A 249 21.32 -1.58 -22.17
C ASP A 249 22.80 -1.48 -22.59
N GLN A 250 23.05 -0.75 -23.69
CA GLN A 250 24.39 -0.30 -24.09
C GLN A 250 24.52 1.22 -24.01
N ASP A 251 23.41 1.96 -24.10
CA ASP A 251 23.38 3.42 -23.99
C ASP A 251 23.57 3.92 -22.54
N LEU A 252 23.21 3.10 -21.54
CA LEU A 252 23.31 3.45 -20.11
C LEU A 252 24.75 3.38 -19.54
N CYS A 253 25.74 3.06 -20.38
CA CYS A 253 27.15 2.98 -20.02
C CYS A 253 27.97 4.18 -20.53
N HIS A 254 27.34 5.15 -21.20
CA HIS A 254 28.00 6.36 -21.67
C HIS A 254 28.02 7.46 -20.61
N ASP A 255 28.95 8.41 -20.76
CA ASP A 255 29.01 9.58 -19.89
C ASP A 255 27.70 10.36 -19.97
N PHE A 256 27.17 10.73 -18.81
CA PHE A 256 25.88 11.40 -18.69
C PHE A 256 25.94 12.82 -19.28
N PHE A 257 25.19 13.09 -20.36
CA PHE A 257 25.16 14.41 -20.98
C PHE A 257 24.11 15.33 -20.34
N THR A 258 24.32 16.65 -20.41
CA THR A 258 23.34 17.65 -19.90
C THR A 258 21.95 17.44 -20.46
N ASP A 259 21.88 17.10 -21.75
CA ASP A 259 20.60 16.96 -22.45
C ASP A 259 19.88 15.67 -22.04
N GLU A 260 20.62 14.60 -21.76
CA GLU A 260 20.06 13.37 -21.19
C GLU A 260 19.48 13.62 -19.79
N LEU A 261 20.22 14.33 -18.93
CA LEU A 261 19.74 14.75 -17.62
C LEU A 261 18.46 15.60 -17.72
N ARG A 262 18.43 16.54 -18.68
CA ARG A 262 17.23 17.36 -18.93
C ARG A 262 16.07 16.51 -19.43
N THR A 263 16.30 15.57 -20.34
CA THR A 263 15.27 14.64 -20.82
C THR A 263 14.74 13.78 -19.68
N ALA A 264 15.61 13.29 -18.80
CA ALA A 264 15.21 12.54 -17.62
C ALA A 264 14.38 13.39 -16.64
N ILE A 265 14.80 14.63 -16.36
CA ILE A 265 14.03 15.58 -15.54
C ILE A 265 12.66 15.87 -16.15
N GLN A 266 12.58 16.03 -17.47
CA GLN A 266 11.32 16.26 -18.20
C GLN A 266 10.40 15.02 -18.18
N ALA A 267 10.97 13.82 -18.13
CA ALA A 267 10.23 12.57 -18.04
C ALA A 267 9.72 12.26 -16.61
N LEU A 268 10.14 13.03 -15.60
CA LEU A 268 9.70 12.82 -14.22
C LEU A 268 8.18 12.97 -14.08
N LYS A 269 7.57 11.97 -13.44
CA LYS A 269 6.15 12.02 -13.09
C LYS A 269 5.95 12.92 -11.88
N LEU A 270 5.36 14.09 -12.10
CA LEU A 270 4.97 15.01 -11.03
C LEU A 270 3.86 14.42 -10.14
N GLY A 271 3.73 14.92 -8.92
CA GLY A 271 2.75 14.46 -7.94
C GLY A 271 3.08 13.13 -7.27
N LYS A 272 4.33 12.67 -7.39
CA LYS A 272 4.82 11.45 -6.73
C LYS A 272 5.45 11.76 -5.38
N ALA A 273 5.55 10.72 -4.56
CA ALA A 273 6.22 10.79 -3.26
C ALA A 273 7.71 11.15 -3.46
N PRO A 274 8.31 11.85 -2.49
CA PRO A 274 9.72 12.17 -2.57
C PRO A 274 10.57 10.90 -2.38
N GLY A 275 11.82 10.96 -2.85
CA GLY A 275 12.82 9.94 -2.57
C GLY A 275 13.24 9.92 -1.09
N PRO A 276 14.17 9.02 -0.70
CA PRO A 276 14.73 8.97 0.64
C PRO A 276 15.42 10.28 1.07
N ASP A 277 15.87 11.08 0.11
CA ASP A 277 16.41 12.44 0.27
C ASP A 277 15.34 13.52 0.57
N SER A 278 14.06 13.13 0.62
CA SER A 278 12.91 14.04 0.77
C SER A 278 12.76 15.06 -0.36
N LEU A 279 13.41 14.84 -1.51
CA LEU A 279 13.28 15.67 -2.69
C LEU A 279 12.13 15.17 -3.57
N HIS A 280 11.18 16.07 -3.85
CA HIS A 280 10.04 15.79 -4.71
C HIS A 280 10.41 16.01 -6.19
N PRO A 281 9.79 15.27 -7.14
CA PRO A 281 9.96 15.47 -8.58
C PRO A 281 9.78 16.93 -9.03
N GLU A 282 8.86 17.66 -8.38
CA GLU A 282 8.59 19.07 -8.63
C GLU A 282 9.80 19.97 -8.40
N PHE A 283 10.70 19.62 -7.48
CA PHE A 283 11.92 20.37 -7.21
C PHE A 283 12.91 20.24 -8.36
N TYR A 284 13.09 19.02 -8.88
CA TYR A 284 13.97 18.74 -10.02
C TYR A 284 13.48 19.42 -11.29
N ALA A 285 12.17 19.37 -11.55
CA ALA A 285 11.54 20.00 -12.71
C ALA A 285 11.74 21.53 -12.78
N HIS A 286 12.09 22.18 -11.66
CA HIS A 286 12.29 23.63 -11.58
C HIS A 286 13.70 24.04 -11.15
N LEU A 287 14.68 23.14 -11.22
CA LEU A 287 16.08 23.50 -10.96
C LEU A 287 16.58 24.51 -11.99
N PRO A 288 17.34 25.55 -11.58
CA PRO A 288 17.99 26.43 -12.53
C PRO A 288 19.22 25.75 -13.16
N GLU A 289 19.64 26.24 -14.34
CA GLU A 289 20.68 25.61 -15.15
C GLU A 289 21.98 25.33 -14.38
N LYS A 290 22.49 26.31 -13.64
CA LYS A 290 23.68 26.17 -12.77
C LYS A 290 23.58 24.97 -11.82
N THR A 291 22.39 24.69 -11.31
CA THR A 291 22.13 23.58 -10.37
C THR A 291 21.98 22.24 -11.10
N VAL A 292 21.44 22.25 -12.33
CA VAL A 292 21.40 21.06 -13.19
C VAL A 292 22.81 20.67 -13.63
N GLU A 293 23.67 21.64 -13.95
CA GLU A 293 25.08 21.39 -14.27
C GLU A 293 25.85 20.78 -13.10
N TRP A 294 25.57 21.22 -11.87
CA TRP A 294 26.18 20.66 -10.66
C TRP A 294 25.86 19.17 -10.48
N LEU A 295 24.71 18.68 -10.96
CA LEU A 295 24.35 17.25 -10.89
C LEU A 295 25.18 16.34 -11.80
N LYS A 296 26.02 16.89 -12.69
CA LYS A 296 26.96 16.13 -13.53
C LYS A 296 28.18 15.65 -12.73
N ILE A 297 27.95 15.01 -11.59
CA ILE A 297 29.03 14.54 -10.71
C ILE A 297 29.64 13.22 -11.17
N TYR A 298 29.10 12.60 -12.23
CA TYR A 298 29.49 11.27 -12.69
C TYR A 298 31.01 11.07 -12.87
N PRO A 299 31.76 12.00 -13.52
CA PRO A 299 33.21 11.84 -13.67
C PRO A 299 33.97 11.80 -12.33
N ILE A 300 33.46 12.51 -11.32
CA ILE A 300 34.08 12.60 -9.98
C ILE A 300 33.68 11.39 -9.13
N VAL A 301 32.43 10.94 -9.24
CA VAL A 301 31.94 9.76 -8.51
C VAL A 301 32.65 8.50 -8.99
N ASP A 302 32.88 8.35 -10.30
CA ASP A 302 33.54 7.16 -10.88
C ASP A 302 34.93 6.90 -10.30
N GLU A 303 35.70 7.96 -10.01
CA GLU A 303 37.04 7.87 -9.40
C GLU A 303 37.03 7.40 -7.94
N VAL A 304 35.93 7.64 -7.21
CA VAL A 304 35.82 7.33 -5.77
C VAL A 304 35.13 5.97 -5.53
N LEU A 305 34.39 5.46 -6.52
CA LEU A 305 33.75 4.15 -6.43
C LEU A 305 34.80 3.02 -6.53
N PRO A 306 34.70 1.97 -5.70
CA PRO A 306 35.51 0.78 -5.86
C PRO A 306 35.44 0.25 -7.30
N HIS A 307 36.58 -0.20 -7.82
CA HIS A 307 36.68 -0.76 -9.17
C HIS A 307 35.75 -1.98 -9.33
N GLU A 308 35.54 -2.75 -8.26
CA GLU A 308 34.71 -3.94 -8.25
C GLU A 308 33.21 -3.65 -8.15
N GLN A 309 32.82 -2.40 -7.85
CA GLN A 309 31.41 -2.04 -7.69
C GLN A 309 30.65 -2.10 -9.02
N ALA A 310 29.70 -3.04 -9.09
CA ALA A 310 28.77 -3.17 -10.21
C ALA A 310 27.78 -1.98 -10.26
N GLY A 311 27.40 -1.55 -11.47
CA GLY A 311 26.42 -0.47 -11.65
C GLY A 311 26.33 0.02 -13.09
N PHE A 312 25.64 1.14 -13.33
CA PHE A 312 25.54 1.80 -14.64
C PHE A 312 26.88 2.49 -15.01
N ARG A 313 27.92 1.68 -15.23
CA ARG A 313 29.30 2.08 -15.50
C ARG A 313 29.84 1.30 -16.68
N LYS A 314 30.62 1.97 -17.53
CA LYS A 314 31.25 1.34 -18.68
C LYS A 314 32.23 0.24 -18.24
N GLY A 315 31.97 -1.01 -18.66
CA GLY A 315 32.81 -2.16 -18.35
C GLY A 315 32.59 -2.78 -16.96
N PHE A 316 31.66 -2.23 -16.16
CA PHE A 316 31.23 -2.71 -14.84
C PHE A 316 29.70 -2.79 -14.74
N SER A 317 29.02 -2.90 -15.88
CA SER A 317 27.58 -3.16 -15.91
C SER A 317 27.24 -4.47 -15.20
N THR A 318 25.98 -4.64 -14.79
CA THR A 318 25.50 -5.91 -14.24
C THR A 318 25.71 -7.07 -15.22
N LEU A 319 25.62 -6.78 -16.53
CA LEU A 319 25.90 -7.73 -17.59
C LEU A 319 27.40 -8.06 -17.68
N ASP A 320 28.27 -7.05 -17.63
CA ASP A 320 29.73 -7.24 -17.65
C ASP A 320 30.20 -8.06 -16.45
N GLN A 321 29.63 -7.82 -15.27
CA GLN A 321 29.91 -8.57 -14.06
C GLN A 321 29.41 -10.01 -14.14
N ALA A 322 28.23 -10.25 -14.72
CA ALA A 322 27.74 -11.60 -14.99
C ALA A 322 28.65 -12.34 -15.99
N ALA A 323 29.15 -11.65 -17.02
CA ALA A 323 30.08 -12.21 -17.99
C ALA A 323 31.43 -12.56 -17.35
N ARG A 324 32.01 -11.65 -16.55
CA ARG A 324 33.26 -11.89 -15.79
C ARG A 324 33.11 -13.07 -14.82
N LEU A 325 32.01 -13.11 -14.08
CA LEU A 325 31.71 -14.21 -13.16
C LEU A 325 31.59 -15.55 -13.90
N THR A 326 30.92 -15.56 -15.06
CA THR A 326 30.78 -16.76 -15.89
C THR A 326 32.15 -17.23 -16.37
N GLN A 327 32.99 -16.33 -16.86
CA GLN A 327 34.35 -16.64 -17.29
C GLN A 327 35.21 -17.20 -16.15
N ASP A 328 35.16 -16.58 -14.95
CA ASP A 328 35.91 -17.05 -13.79
C ASP A 328 35.49 -18.46 -13.35
N ILE A 329 34.20 -18.78 -13.44
CA ILE A 329 33.67 -20.12 -13.16
C ILE A 329 34.14 -21.12 -14.22
N GLU A 330 34.09 -20.77 -15.50
CA GLU A 330 34.56 -21.61 -16.60
C GLU A 330 36.06 -21.89 -16.49
N ASP A 331 36.86 -20.86 -16.18
CA ASP A 331 38.30 -20.95 -16.00
C ASP A 331 38.66 -21.83 -14.78
N ALA A 332 37.96 -21.65 -13.65
CA ALA A 332 38.13 -22.50 -12.47
C ALA A 332 37.75 -23.96 -12.76
N PHE A 333 36.68 -24.18 -13.54
CA PHE A 333 36.29 -25.51 -14.00
C PHE A 333 37.39 -26.15 -14.87
N GLN A 334 37.98 -25.40 -15.81
CA GLN A 334 39.10 -25.87 -16.63
C GLN A 334 40.34 -26.22 -15.79
N ARG A 335 40.60 -25.45 -14.72
CA ARG A 335 41.69 -25.71 -13.75
C ARG A 335 41.38 -26.82 -12.74
N LYS A 336 40.18 -27.41 -12.76
CA LYS A 336 39.68 -28.38 -11.77
C LYS A 336 39.64 -27.83 -10.35
N GLU A 337 39.42 -26.54 -10.20
CA GLU A 337 39.24 -25.84 -8.93
C GLU A 337 37.75 -25.83 -8.54
N LYS A 338 37.48 -25.62 -7.25
CA LYS A 338 36.11 -25.40 -6.77
C LYS A 338 35.82 -23.91 -6.83
N ALA A 339 34.81 -23.50 -7.60
CA ALA A 339 34.30 -22.13 -7.61
C ALA A 339 33.11 -21.99 -6.64
N GLY A 340 33.00 -20.84 -5.99
CA GLY A 340 31.86 -20.48 -5.14
C GLY A 340 31.57 -18.99 -5.27
N VAL A 341 30.30 -18.63 -5.32
CA VAL A 341 29.84 -17.24 -5.45
C VAL A 341 29.14 -16.84 -4.17
N VAL A 342 29.56 -15.74 -3.56
CA VAL A 342 28.87 -15.12 -2.43
C VAL A 342 28.25 -13.83 -2.92
N LEU A 343 26.93 -13.82 -3.08
CA LEU A 343 26.16 -12.64 -3.43
C LEU A 343 25.77 -11.92 -2.13
N VAL A 344 26.30 -10.72 -1.93
CA VAL A 344 25.98 -9.88 -0.78
C VAL A 344 25.11 -8.73 -1.28
N ASP A 345 23.84 -8.71 -0.87
CA ASP A 345 23.01 -7.52 -1.01
C ASP A 345 23.37 -6.59 0.14
N HIS A 346 23.95 -5.44 -0.17
CA HIS A 346 24.27 -4.42 0.83
C HIS A 346 23.17 -3.35 0.75
N PRO A 347 22.07 -3.48 1.51
CA PRO A 347 21.15 -2.37 1.67
C PRO A 347 21.94 -1.21 2.28
N GLU A 348 21.74 -0.03 1.71
CA GLU A 348 22.36 1.22 2.11
C GLU A 348 22.50 1.30 3.64
N LEU A 349 23.73 1.58 4.10
CA LEU A 349 23.99 1.96 5.48
C LEU A 349 23.16 3.22 5.78
N GLN A 350 21.96 3.02 6.34
CA GLN A 350 21.22 4.07 7.01
C GLN A 350 22.12 4.60 8.13
N ARG A 351 22.70 5.79 7.91
CA ARG A 351 23.29 6.62 8.95
C ARG A 351 22.56 7.94 9.01
#